data_AF-A0A350LMV5-F1
#
_entry.id   AF-A0A350LMV5-F1
#
_cell.length_a   1.000
_cell.length_b   1.000
_cell.length_c   1.000
_cell.angle_alpha   90.00
_cell.angle_beta   90.00
_cell.angle_gamma   90.00
#
_symmetry.space_group_name_H-M   'P 1'
#
loop_
_entity.id
_entity.type
_entity.pdbx_description
1 polymer ?
#
loop_
_entity_poly.entity_id
_entity_poly.type
_entity_poly.pdbx_seq_one_letter_code
_entity_poly.pdbx_strand_id
1 'polypeptide(L)'
;MAVALTTLVDEADRFLNAAKIPDYCPNGLQVEGRPQVRRIVSGVTASQALLDAAVEANADVVLVHHGYFWKNEDPRVVGMKQRRLKTLLCNDISLLGYHLPLDVHPEVG
;
A
#
# COMPACT_ATOMS: atom_id res chain seq x y z
N MET A 1 -10.65 7.57 -15.93
CA MET A 1 -11.62 6.47 -15.73
C MET A 1 -11.32 5.83 -14.38
N ALA A 2 -12.33 5.28 -13.70
CA ALA A 2 -12.12 4.55 -12.44
C ALA A 2 -11.94 3.06 -12.72
N VAL A 3 -11.14 2.36 -11.92
CA VAL A 3 -10.98 0.90 -11.94
C VAL A 3 -11.37 0.31 -10.58
N ALA A 4 -11.74 -0.97 -10.52
CA ALA A 4 -11.98 -1.63 -9.24
C ALA A 4 -10.65 -1.84 -8.49
N LEU A 5 -10.66 -1.67 -7.16
CA LEU A 5 -9.49 -1.91 -6.31
C LEU A 5 -8.95 -3.33 -6.48
N THR A 6 -9.84 -4.31 -6.52
CA THR A 6 -9.48 -5.72 -6.74
C THR A 6 -8.75 -5.92 -8.06
N THR A 7 -9.25 -5.34 -9.15
CA THR A 7 -8.58 -5.39 -10.46
C THR A 7 -7.19 -4.78 -10.43
N LEU A 8 -6.99 -3.67 -9.71
CA LEU A 8 -5.66 -3.06 -9.55
C LEU A 8 -4.71 -3.97 -8.77
N VAL A 9 -5.18 -4.57 -7.67
CA VAL A 9 -4.39 -5.48 -6.82
C VAL A 9 -4.01 -6.73 -7.61
N ASP A 10 -4.98 -7.38 -8.27
CA ASP A 10 -4.76 -8.59 -9.07
C ASP A 10 -3.72 -8.35 -10.17
N GLU A 11 -3.81 -7.20 -10.85
CA GLU A 11 -2.88 -6.85 -11.93
C GLU A 11 -1.48 -6.53 -11.41
N ALA A 12 -1.36 -5.83 -10.27
CA ALA A 12 -0.07 -5.54 -9.66
C ALA A 12 0.60 -6.81 -9.12
N ASP A 13 -0.16 -7.69 -8.46
CA ASP A 13 0.32 -9.00 -7.98
C ASP A 13 0.79 -9.89 -9.15
N ARG A 14 0.06 -9.87 -10.26
CA ARG A 14 0.41 -10.60 -11.49
C ARG A 14 1.67 -10.02 -12.14
N PHE A 15 1.73 -8.70 -12.30
CA PHE A 15 2.85 -8.01 -12.94
C PHE A 15 4.15 -8.22 -12.17
N LEU A 16 4.12 -8.04 -10.84
CA LEU A 16 5.29 -8.20 -9.98
C LEU A 16 5.57 -9.65 -9.59
N ASN A 17 4.71 -10.60 -9.98
CA ASN A 17 4.81 -12.02 -9.63
C ASN A 17 4.95 -12.21 -8.09
N ALA A 18 4.23 -11.37 -7.32
CA ALA A 18 4.43 -11.19 -5.89
C ALA A 18 4.23 -12.48 -5.08
N ALA A 19 3.26 -13.31 -5.46
CA ALA A 19 2.95 -14.56 -4.77
C ALA A 19 4.11 -15.59 -4.77
N LYS A 20 5.09 -15.45 -5.67
CA LYS A 20 6.24 -16.38 -5.75
C LYS A 20 7.43 -15.96 -4.92
N ILE A 21 7.38 -14.80 -4.27
CA ILE A 21 8.53 -14.19 -3.59
C ILE A 21 8.19 -14.09 -2.09
N PRO A 22 8.75 -14.99 -1.26
CA PRO A 22 8.62 -14.90 0.19
C PRO A 22 9.25 -13.62 0.71
N ASP A 23 8.61 -12.97 1.67
CA ASP A 23 9.02 -11.65 2.14
C ASP A 23 8.83 -11.47 3.66
N TYR A 24 9.36 -10.37 4.17
CA TYR A 24 9.28 -9.94 5.56
C TYR A 24 8.01 -9.14 5.86
N CYS A 25 7.20 -8.79 4.87
CA CYS A 25 5.90 -8.14 5.02
C CYS A 25 4.90 -8.69 4.00
N PRO A 26 3.58 -8.53 4.20
CA PRO A 26 2.60 -8.87 3.17
C PRO A 26 2.78 -7.93 1.96
N ASN A 27 3.05 -8.53 0.79
CA ASN A 27 2.99 -7.84 -0.50
C ASN A 27 1.52 -7.76 -0.97
N GLY A 28 1.16 -6.67 -1.65
CA GLY A 28 -0.20 -6.41 -2.12
C GLY A 28 -0.98 -5.45 -1.23
N LEU A 29 -2.31 -5.66 -1.14
CA LEU A 29 -3.22 -4.83 -0.33
C LEU A 29 -2.97 -5.05 1.17
N GLN A 30 -2.61 -3.97 1.88
CA GLN A 30 -2.30 -3.98 3.30
C GLN A 30 -3.39 -3.35 4.16
N VAL A 31 -4.00 -2.26 3.68
CA VAL A 31 -5.15 -1.60 4.32
C VAL A 31 -6.18 -1.35 3.24
N GLU A 32 -7.40 -1.84 3.44
CA GLU A 32 -8.49 -1.67 2.49
C GLU A 32 -9.19 -0.33 2.69
N GLY A 33 -9.37 0.40 1.59
CA GLY A 33 -10.18 1.61 1.48
C GLY A 33 -11.37 1.40 0.54
N ARG A 34 -11.69 2.42 -0.26
CA ARG A 34 -12.85 2.36 -1.16
C ARG A 34 -12.67 1.39 -2.35
N PRO A 35 -13.76 0.85 -2.91
CA PRO A 35 -13.71 -0.16 -3.95
C PRO A 35 -13.35 0.37 -5.35
N GLN A 36 -13.40 1.68 -5.58
CA GLN A 36 -13.07 2.29 -6.88
C GLN A 36 -11.85 3.21 -6.77
N VAL A 37 -10.89 3.01 -7.67
CA VAL A 37 -9.64 3.76 -7.73
C VAL A 37 -9.65 4.67 -8.95
N ARG A 38 -9.45 5.97 -8.71
CA ARG A 38 -9.27 7.02 -9.72
C ARG A 38 -7.92 7.69 -9.61
N ARG A 39 -7.38 7.82 -8.39
CA ARG A 39 -6.09 8.47 -8.13
C ARG A 39 -5.22 7.59 -7.24
N ILE A 40 -4.01 7.36 -7.72
CA ILE A 40 -2.95 6.67 -6.98
C ILE A 40 -1.89 7.72 -6.65
N VAL A 41 -1.45 7.74 -5.39
CA VAL A 41 -0.25 8.46 -4.95
C VAL A 41 0.80 7.40 -4.63
N SER A 42 2.05 7.62 -5.04
CA SER A 42 3.13 6.69 -4.75
C SER A 42 4.27 7.37 -3.98
N GLY A 43 5.06 6.56 -3.28
CA GLY A 43 6.25 6.99 -2.57
C GLY A 43 7.04 5.79 -2.04
N VAL A 44 8.24 6.02 -1.51
CA VAL A 44 9.10 4.92 -1.04
C VAL A 44 8.51 4.25 0.20
N THR A 45 8.03 5.02 1.17
CA THR A 45 7.57 4.52 2.48
C THR A 45 6.21 5.09 2.83
N ALA A 46 5.32 4.28 3.41
CA ALA A 46 4.07 4.71 4.01
C ALA A 46 4.30 5.52 5.30
N SER A 47 4.92 6.69 5.14
CA SER A 47 5.19 7.67 6.20
C SER A 47 3.99 8.57 6.44
N GLN A 48 3.90 9.20 7.61
CA GLN A 48 2.80 10.13 7.90
C GLN A 48 2.75 11.26 6.86
N ALA A 49 3.89 11.83 6.47
CA ALA A 49 3.96 12.88 5.48
C ALA A 49 3.42 12.44 4.10
N LEU A 50 3.70 11.20 3.68
CA LEU A 50 3.13 10.66 2.43
C LEU A 50 1.61 10.50 2.54
N LEU A 51 1.12 10.01 3.69
CA LEU A 51 -0.31 9.86 3.91
C LEU A 51 -1.03 11.21 3.94
N ASP A 52 -0.43 12.22 4.57
CA ASP A 52 -0.99 13.59 4.61
C ASP A 52 -1.07 14.17 3.18
N ALA A 53 -0.01 14.03 2.38
CA ALA A 53 0.00 14.43 0.97
C ALA A 53 -1.03 13.65 0.13
N ALA A 54 -1.24 12.36 0.41
CA ALA A 54 -2.24 11.55 -0.27
C ALA A 54 -3.67 12.01 0.05
N VAL A 55 -3.94 12.42 1.30
CA VAL A 55 -5.22 13.01 1.70
C VAL A 55 -5.45 14.33 0.98
N GLU A 56 -4.46 15.24 0.96
CA GLU A 56 -4.54 16.51 0.23
C GLU A 56 -4.80 16.30 -1.27
N ALA A 57 -4.14 15.29 -1.85
CA ALA A 57 -4.32 14.89 -3.23
C ALA A 57 -5.64 14.15 -3.47
N ASN A 58 -6.47 13.86 -2.46
CA ASN A 58 -7.67 13.02 -2.59
C ASN A 58 -7.36 11.68 -3.28
N ALA A 59 -6.29 11.00 -2.85
CA ALA A 59 -5.92 9.69 -3.35
C ALA A 59 -6.96 8.63 -2.94
N ASP A 60 -7.16 7.63 -3.78
CA ASP A 60 -7.92 6.43 -3.43
C ASP A 60 -6.99 5.29 -3.02
N VAL A 61 -5.74 5.31 -3.51
CA VAL A 61 -4.67 4.35 -3.19
C VAL A 61 -3.37 5.07 -2.92
N VAL A 62 -2.64 4.61 -1.90
CA VAL A 62 -1.20 4.85 -1.72
C VAL A 62 -0.43 3.59 -2.09
N LEU A 63 0.47 3.68 -3.07
CA LEU A 63 1.34 2.59 -3.51
C LEU A 63 2.77 2.83 -3.04
N VAL A 64 3.32 1.92 -2.22
CA VAL A 64 4.65 2.08 -1.64
C VAL A 64 5.52 0.85 -1.78
N HIS A 65 6.83 1.07 -1.64
CA HIS A 65 7.79 -0.02 -1.48
C HIS A 65 7.80 -0.54 -0.02
N HIS A 66 7.95 0.34 0.96
CA HIS A 66 7.89 0.01 2.39
C HIS A 66 6.52 0.28 2.99
N GLY A 67 5.72 -0.77 3.10
CA GLY A 67 4.42 -0.78 3.78
C GLY A 67 4.52 -1.06 5.30
N TYR A 68 3.49 -1.69 5.85
CA TYR A 68 3.35 -2.11 7.24
C TYR A 68 3.42 -3.65 7.39
N PHE A 69 3.18 -4.14 8.61
CA PHE A 69 3.01 -5.58 8.90
C PHE A 69 4.29 -6.40 8.70
N TRP A 70 5.43 -5.81 9.07
CA TRP A 70 6.72 -6.47 9.07
C TRP A 70 6.75 -7.64 10.07
N LYS A 71 7.43 -8.71 9.69
CA LYS A 71 7.59 -9.91 10.50
C LYS A 71 8.18 -9.55 11.86
N ASN A 72 7.57 -10.06 12.93
CA ASN A 72 7.93 -9.81 14.32
C ASN A 72 7.68 -8.37 14.82
N GLU A 73 6.95 -7.53 14.09
CA GLU A 73 6.54 -6.23 14.63
C GLU A 73 5.48 -6.39 15.73
N ASP A 74 5.40 -5.43 16.64
CA ASP A 74 4.34 -5.37 17.64
C ASP A 74 2.97 -5.14 16.96
N PRO A 75 1.99 -6.05 17.10
CA PRO A 75 0.71 -5.95 16.41
C PRO A 75 -0.21 -4.87 17.00
N ARG A 76 0.12 -4.32 18.18
CA ARG A 76 -0.74 -3.32 18.85
C ARG A 76 -0.79 -2.02 18.04
N VAL A 77 -2.01 -1.53 17.82
CA VAL A 77 -2.28 -0.28 17.12
C VAL A 77 -2.21 0.89 18.11
N VAL A 78 -0.98 1.33 18.40
CA VAL A 78 -0.69 2.45 19.30
C VAL A 78 0.29 3.43 18.68
N GLY A 79 0.36 4.66 19.21
CA GLY A 79 1.32 5.68 18.79
C GLY A 79 1.29 5.95 17.29
N MET A 80 2.42 5.77 16.61
CA MET A 80 2.56 6.03 15.18
C MET A 80 1.70 5.12 14.31
N LYS A 81 1.59 3.82 14.64
CA LYS A 81 0.78 2.86 13.88
C LYS A 81 -0.69 3.26 13.92
N GLN A 82 -1.18 3.65 15.10
CA GLN A 82 -2.54 4.14 15.27
C GLN A 82 -2.83 5.39 14.44
N ARG A 83 -1.95 6.39 14.46
CA ARG A 83 -2.14 7.63 13.69
C ARG A 83 -2.22 7.36 12.19
N ARG A 84 -1.26 6.57 11.67
CA ARG A 84 -1.19 6.25 10.24
C ARG A 84 -2.38 5.42 9.76
N LEU A 85 -2.76 4.37 10.49
CA LEU A 85 -3.94 3.58 10.17
C LEU A 85 -5.22 4.41 10.24
N LYS A 86 -5.33 5.31 11.24
CA LYS A 86 -6.45 6.24 11.33
C LYS A 86 -6.53 7.15 10.10
N THR A 87 -5.42 7.71 9.63
CA THR A 87 -5.39 8.55 8.42
C THR A 87 -5.93 7.78 7.20
N LEU A 88 -5.49 6.54 6.98
CA LEU A 88 -5.97 5.73 5.86
C LEU A 88 -7.46 5.40 5.99
N LEU A 89 -7.86 4.85 7.13
CA LEU A 89 -9.23 4.36 7.38
C LEU A 89 -10.27 5.47 7.40
N CYS A 90 -9.97 6.64 7.99
CA CYS A 90 -10.91 7.75 8.03
C CYS A 90 -11.11 8.45 6.68
N ASN A 91 -10.25 8.19 5.68
CA ASN A 91 -10.33 8.78 4.35
C ASN A 91 -10.65 7.74 3.26
N ASP A 92 -10.92 6.49 3.64
CA ASP A 92 -11.17 5.37 2.73
C ASP A 92 -10.05 5.19 1.67
N ILE A 93 -8.79 5.34 2.09
CA ILE A 93 -7.61 5.22 1.23
C ILE A 93 -7.00 3.83 1.41
N SER A 94 -6.85 3.10 0.32
CA SER A 94 -6.18 1.80 0.32
C SER A 94 -4.65 1.97 0.37
N LEU A 95 -3.96 1.10 1.11
CA LEU A 95 -2.50 1.01 1.09
C LEU A 95 -2.08 -0.28 0.37
N LEU A 96 -1.31 -0.16 -0.71
CA LEU A 96 -0.64 -1.25 -1.38
C LEU A 96 0.87 -1.17 -1.12
N GLY A 97 1.48 -2.28 -0.70
CA GLY A 97 2.91 -2.39 -0.45
C GLY A 97 3.55 -3.50 -1.29
N TYR A 98 4.63 -3.20 -2.01
CA TYR A 98 5.42 -4.21 -2.73
C TYR A 98 6.91 -4.02 -2.45
N HIS A 99 7.47 -4.93 -1.66
CA HIS A 99 8.86 -4.90 -1.20
C HIS A 99 9.78 -5.70 -2.14
N LEU A 100 10.18 -6.92 -1.78
CA LEU A 100 11.10 -7.72 -2.59
C LEU A 100 10.60 -8.00 -4.02
N PRO A 101 9.30 -8.21 -4.29
CA PRO A 101 8.80 -8.34 -5.66
C PRO A 101 9.10 -7.14 -6.54
N LEU A 102 9.14 -5.93 -5.97
CA LEU A 102 9.50 -4.73 -6.70
C LEU A 102 11.01 -4.70 -6.96
N ASP A 103 11.84 -4.91 -5.93
CA ASP A 103 13.31 -4.86 -6.03
C ASP A 103 13.88 -5.79 -7.12
N VAL A 104 13.27 -6.97 -7.30
CA VAL A 104 13.77 -7.99 -8.23
C VAL A 104 13.10 -7.94 -9.60
N HIS A 105 12.16 -7.00 -9.82
CA HIS A 105 11.44 -6.93 -11.09
C HIS A 105 12.35 -6.38 -12.20
N PRO A 106 12.50 -7.08 -13.34
CA PRO A 106 13.50 -6.72 -14.35
C PRO A 106 13.25 -5.39 -15.08
N GLU A 107 12.01 -4.87 -15.04
CA GLU A 107 11.63 -3.63 -15.72
C GLU A 107 11.46 -2.42 -14.79
N VAL A 108 11.06 -2.66 -13.53
CA VAL A 108 10.62 -1.58 -12.61
C VAL A 108 11.25 -1.66 -11.22
N GLY A 109 12.23 -2.55 -11.02
CA GLY A 109 13.05 -2.63 -9.81
C GLY A 109 14.15 -1.58 -9.76
#